data_AF-A0A7S4VKA1-F1
#
_entry.id   AF-A0A7S4VKA1-F1
#
_cell.length_a   1.000
_cell.length_b   1.000
_cell.length_c   1.000
_cell.angle_alpha   90.00
_cell.angle_beta   90.00
_cell.angle_gamma   90.00
#
_symmetry.space_group_name_H-M   'P 1'
#
loop_
_entity.id
_entity.type
_entity.pdbx_description
1 polymer ?
#
loop_
_entity_poly.entity_id
_entity_poly.type
_entity_poly.pdbx_seq_one_letter_code
_entity_poly.pdbx_strand_id
1 'polypeptide(L)'
;GGGRGKGKGKGKGKGRGKGKGKGKGKDRDSKYPAGPHIRVDPELGAGVELTPTCWGMRVDLLEESPGQPHLTAGSTITSIDGVNLLGLPDEDAVYNAFGEKFRDGAPIDVDPVTVETVQLPHEAASWPLSFSEDLDMLAGKFAIDYTISRLGLELCGPSAAIEPAKSEVRQLLDFYAHGQSAEQQKQLQVDQAAMQLAAQRIAERQRREAEEYAAWQLYLQQMQETYAAYVIAAQQQAAQQYAMQQAMQQQMYQQQLAAQQQAAAQQRAQMAAQHGQAPMRQAPAQDDWVSCCTPQGQPYYYNQRTGEASWTPPPGAHCRPGGAAYGQAQQQLAQTQQAQAQMQHAQQAQMWAAGQYGQQQAQQYGYPSQPWY
;
A
#
# COMPACT_ATOMS: atom_id res chain seq x y z
N GLY A 1 -15.02 57.21 -82.03
CA GLY A 1 -16.41 57.02 -82.48
C GLY A 1 -17.28 56.92 -81.25
N GLY A 2 -18.44 57.56 -81.13
CA GLY A 2 -19.40 57.96 -82.15
C GLY A 2 -20.65 57.07 -82.03
N GLY A 3 -21.80 57.66 -81.65
CA GLY A 3 -23.13 57.04 -81.71
C GLY A 3 -23.79 56.91 -80.33
N ARG A 4 -24.54 57.89 -79.80
CA ARG A 4 -25.88 58.40 -80.18
C ARG A 4 -26.98 57.33 -80.21
N GLY A 5 -27.82 57.32 -79.17
CA GLY A 5 -29.19 56.81 -79.19
C GLY A 5 -30.12 57.84 -78.55
N LYS A 6 -30.84 58.60 -79.37
CA LYS A 6 -31.81 59.63 -78.97
C LYS A 6 -33.18 58.98 -78.75
N GLY A 7 -33.82 59.23 -77.61
CA GLY A 7 -35.25 59.05 -77.41
C GLY A 7 -35.86 60.35 -76.91
N LYS A 8 -36.50 61.11 -77.81
CA LYS A 8 -37.29 62.31 -77.48
C LYS A 8 -38.75 61.89 -77.26
N GLY A 9 -39.28 62.14 -76.08
CA GLY A 9 -40.72 62.24 -75.84
C GLY A 9 -41.05 63.61 -75.24
N LYS A 10 -41.60 64.51 -76.06
CA LYS A 10 -42.13 65.81 -75.62
C LYS A 10 -43.60 65.62 -75.24
N GLY A 11 -43.95 65.90 -73.99
CA GLY A 11 -45.31 66.19 -73.57
C GLY A 11 -45.33 67.49 -72.76
N LYS A 12 -45.77 68.59 -73.39
CA LYS A 12 -46.04 69.86 -72.69
C LYS A 12 -47.47 69.81 -72.16
N GLY A 13 -47.63 69.90 -70.84
CA GLY A 13 -48.89 70.23 -70.18
C GLY A 13 -48.61 71.28 -69.10
N LYS A 14 -48.90 72.55 -69.42
CA LYS A 14 -48.89 73.64 -68.43
C LYS A 14 -50.15 73.52 -67.57
N GLY A 15 -50.00 73.19 -66.30
CA GLY A 15 -51.02 73.35 -65.27
C GLY A 15 -50.45 74.15 -64.12
N ARG A 16 -50.75 75.45 -64.08
CA ARG A 16 -50.54 76.29 -62.89
C ARG A 16 -51.58 75.87 -61.86
N GLY A 17 -51.14 75.23 -60.78
CA GLY A 17 -51.93 75.01 -59.58
C GLY A 17 -51.13 75.44 -58.36
N LYS A 18 -51.35 76.69 -57.91
CA LYS A 18 -50.91 77.18 -56.61
C LYS A 18 -51.70 76.42 -55.53
N GLY A 19 -51.19 75.28 -55.08
CA GLY A 19 -51.65 74.62 -53.86
C GLY A 19 -50.71 74.97 -52.71
N LYS A 20 -50.98 76.08 -52.02
CA LYS A 20 -50.38 76.37 -50.71
C LYS A 20 -50.95 75.37 -49.68
N GLY A 21 -50.42 74.15 -49.66
CA GLY A 21 -50.58 73.23 -48.54
C GLY A 21 -49.49 73.50 -47.51
N LYS A 22 -49.60 74.62 -46.78
CA LYS A 22 -48.87 74.79 -45.51
C LYS A 22 -49.52 73.88 -44.48
N GLY A 23 -49.29 72.57 -44.59
CA GLY A 23 -49.36 71.67 -43.45
C GLY A 23 -48.15 71.96 -42.60
N LYS A 24 -48.29 72.92 -41.67
CA LYS A 24 -47.33 73.08 -40.58
C LYS A 24 -47.30 71.73 -39.86
N GLY A 25 -46.23 70.95 -40.05
CA GLY A 25 -45.76 70.08 -38.98
C GLY A 25 -45.48 71.03 -37.82
N LYS A 26 -46.46 71.17 -36.91
CA LYS A 26 -46.16 71.70 -35.59
C LYS A 26 -45.14 70.74 -35.01
N ASP A 27 -43.95 71.24 -34.72
CA ASP A 27 -42.98 70.57 -33.87
C ASP A 27 -43.74 70.03 -32.65
N ARG A 28 -44.02 68.72 -32.61
CA ARG A 28 -44.66 68.07 -31.46
C ARG A 28 -43.74 68.15 -30.24
N ASP A 29 -42.46 68.40 -30.46
CA ASP A 29 -41.42 68.56 -29.44
C ASP A 29 -41.51 69.87 -28.65
N SER A 30 -42.39 70.83 -29.02
CA SER A 30 -42.59 72.03 -28.19
C SER A 30 -43.55 71.82 -27.01
N LYS A 31 -44.25 70.67 -26.95
CA LYS A 31 -45.24 70.35 -25.90
C LYS A 31 -44.58 69.78 -24.64
N TYR A 32 -43.42 69.14 -24.80
CA TYR A 32 -42.78 68.32 -23.79
C TYR A 32 -41.60 69.04 -23.14
N PRO A 33 -41.27 68.72 -21.87
CA PRO A 33 -40.09 69.28 -21.21
C PRO A 33 -38.80 68.88 -21.94
N ALA A 34 -37.74 69.66 -21.77
CA ALA A 34 -36.45 69.43 -22.44
C ALA A 34 -35.69 68.18 -21.95
N GLY A 35 -36.13 67.55 -20.85
CA GLY A 35 -35.53 66.36 -20.26
C GLY A 35 -36.36 65.09 -20.46
N PRO A 36 -35.87 63.93 -19.98
CA PRO A 36 -36.60 62.67 -20.04
C PRO A 36 -37.99 62.80 -19.41
N HIS A 37 -38.99 62.27 -20.11
CA HIS A 37 -40.39 62.34 -19.70
C HIS A 37 -41.18 61.16 -20.26
N ILE A 38 -42.30 60.85 -19.61
CA ILE A 38 -43.29 59.89 -20.11
C ILE A 38 -44.26 60.57 -21.07
N ARG A 39 -44.54 59.93 -22.19
CA ARG A 39 -45.59 60.32 -23.13
C ARG A 39 -46.81 59.43 -22.93
N VAL A 40 -48.01 60.02 -22.83
CA VAL A 40 -49.25 59.26 -22.69
C VAL A 40 -50.25 59.77 -23.72
N ASP A 41 -50.69 58.88 -24.60
CA ASP A 41 -51.77 59.14 -25.54
C ASP A 41 -53.13 58.86 -24.88
N PRO A 42 -54.17 59.70 -25.12
CA PRO A 42 -55.49 59.49 -24.54
C PRO A 42 -56.21 58.20 -24.97
N GLU A 43 -55.90 57.67 -26.16
CA GLU A 43 -56.55 56.47 -26.71
C GLU A 43 -55.67 55.23 -26.57
N LEU A 44 -54.36 55.38 -26.77
CA LEU A 44 -53.40 54.26 -26.76
C LEU A 44 -52.69 54.07 -25.41
N GLY A 45 -52.83 55.01 -24.47
CA GLY A 45 -52.04 55.01 -23.24
C GLY A 45 -50.58 55.36 -23.50
N ALA A 46 -49.66 54.87 -22.64
CA ALA A 46 -48.24 55.15 -22.78
C ALA A 46 -47.49 54.20 -23.73
N GLY A 47 -48.10 53.07 -24.10
CA GLY A 47 -47.44 52.03 -24.90
C GLY A 47 -46.17 51.49 -24.22
N VAL A 48 -46.21 51.31 -22.90
CA VAL A 48 -45.09 50.78 -22.10
C VAL A 48 -45.58 49.65 -21.22
N GLU A 49 -44.82 48.56 -21.19
CA GLU A 49 -44.98 47.49 -20.19
C GLU A 49 -43.90 47.69 -19.13
N LEU A 50 -44.32 47.78 -17.88
CA LEU A 50 -43.44 48.07 -16.77
C LEU A 50 -43.64 47.04 -15.65
N THR A 51 -42.54 46.57 -15.09
CA THR A 51 -42.53 45.73 -13.88
C THR A 51 -42.00 46.55 -12.70
N PRO A 52 -42.73 46.66 -11.59
CA PRO A 52 -42.21 47.27 -10.37
C PRO A 52 -41.10 46.39 -9.79
N THR A 53 -40.01 47.01 -9.33
CA THR A 53 -38.88 46.34 -8.70
C THR A 53 -38.37 47.19 -7.53
N CYS A 54 -37.56 46.62 -6.64
CA CYS A 54 -36.91 47.38 -5.57
C CYS A 54 -35.94 48.49 -6.09
N TRP A 55 -35.64 48.48 -7.40
CA TRP A 55 -34.82 49.47 -8.09
C TRP A 55 -35.63 50.53 -8.86
N GLY A 56 -36.96 50.48 -8.81
CA GLY A 56 -37.86 51.35 -9.58
C GLY A 56 -38.69 50.58 -10.61
N MET A 57 -39.22 51.29 -11.61
CA MET A 57 -40.05 50.67 -12.65
C MET A 57 -39.18 50.21 -13.81
N ARG A 58 -38.98 48.90 -13.97
CA ARG A 58 -38.24 48.32 -15.10
C ARG A 58 -39.09 48.39 -16.35
N VAL A 59 -38.49 48.82 -17.46
CA VAL A 59 -39.16 48.85 -18.78
C VAL A 59 -38.98 47.50 -19.45
N ASP A 60 -40.05 46.72 -19.58
CA ASP A 60 -39.98 45.40 -20.22
C ASP A 60 -40.18 45.54 -21.74
N LEU A 61 -41.18 46.32 -22.16
CA LEU A 61 -41.54 46.50 -23.56
C LEU A 61 -41.96 47.94 -23.87
N LEU A 62 -41.63 48.40 -25.07
CA LEU A 62 -42.02 49.70 -25.61
C LEU A 62 -42.71 49.50 -26.95
N GLU A 63 -43.90 50.06 -27.09
CA GLU A 63 -44.63 50.11 -28.35
C GLU A 63 -44.16 51.28 -29.23
N GLU A 64 -44.36 51.16 -30.54
CA GLU A 64 -43.98 52.20 -31.51
C GLU A 64 -44.80 53.49 -31.38
N SER A 65 -46.03 53.42 -30.84
CA SER A 65 -46.95 54.55 -30.68
C SER A 65 -47.62 54.51 -29.30
N PRO A 66 -47.57 55.60 -28.49
CA PRO A 66 -47.03 56.92 -28.80
C PRO A 66 -45.49 56.98 -28.89
N GLY A 67 -44.81 55.91 -28.50
CA GLY A 67 -43.36 55.80 -28.45
C GLY A 67 -42.75 56.58 -27.27
N GLN A 68 -41.59 56.13 -26.81
CA GLN A 68 -40.88 56.74 -25.68
C GLN A 68 -39.40 56.98 -26.06
N PRO A 69 -39.03 58.18 -26.52
CA PRO A 69 -37.68 58.43 -27.05
C PRO A 69 -36.57 58.40 -25.99
N HIS A 70 -36.94 58.47 -24.71
CA HIS A 70 -36.00 58.50 -23.58
C HIS A 70 -35.93 57.17 -22.83
N LEU A 71 -36.65 56.15 -23.29
CA LEU A 71 -36.68 54.84 -22.68
C LEU A 71 -36.16 53.79 -23.66
N THR A 72 -35.63 52.72 -23.10
CA THR A 72 -35.24 51.52 -23.85
C THR A 72 -35.64 50.31 -23.02
N ALA A 73 -36.03 49.20 -23.65
CA ALA A 73 -36.29 47.96 -22.92
C ALA A 73 -35.05 47.58 -22.08
N GLY A 74 -35.29 47.16 -20.83
CA GLY A 74 -34.28 46.89 -19.81
C GLY A 74 -33.82 48.10 -18.99
N SER A 75 -34.15 49.34 -19.39
CA SER A 75 -33.88 50.52 -18.55
C SER A 75 -34.83 50.59 -17.36
N THR A 76 -34.45 51.32 -16.31
CA THR A 76 -35.23 51.43 -15.08
C THR A 76 -35.55 52.89 -14.78
N ILE A 77 -36.84 53.20 -14.63
CA ILE A 77 -37.28 54.52 -14.19
C ILE A 77 -37.09 54.60 -12.67
N THR A 78 -36.20 55.49 -12.25
CA THR A 78 -35.78 55.63 -10.85
C THR A 78 -36.50 56.78 -10.14
N SER A 79 -37.05 57.72 -10.90
CA SER A 79 -37.89 58.80 -10.35
C SER A 79 -38.99 59.20 -11.33
N ILE A 80 -40.10 59.74 -10.80
CA ILE A 80 -41.16 60.36 -11.59
C ILE A 80 -41.71 61.59 -10.87
N ASP A 81 -41.77 62.73 -11.57
CA ASP A 81 -42.26 64.00 -11.04
C ASP A 81 -41.60 64.41 -9.71
N GLY A 82 -40.31 64.09 -9.57
CA GLY A 82 -39.51 64.34 -8.36
C GLY A 82 -39.69 63.33 -7.22
N VAL A 83 -40.55 62.31 -7.38
CA VAL A 83 -40.68 61.20 -6.43
C VAL A 83 -39.64 60.14 -6.74
N ASN A 84 -38.79 59.81 -5.75
CA ASN A 84 -37.80 58.74 -5.85
C ASN A 84 -38.48 57.37 -5.68
N LEU A 85 -38.22 56.46 -6.62
CA LEU A 85 -38.73 55.09 -6.64
C LEU A 85 -37.69 54.06 -6.15
N LEU A 86 -36.40 54.44 -6.12
CA LEU A 86 -35.32 53.57 -5.67
C LEU A 86 -35.42 53.30 -4.16
N GLY A 87 -35.34 52.02 -3.78
CA GLY A 87 -35.26 51.61 -2.38
C GLY A 87 -36.57 51.75 -1.61
N LEU A 88 -37.70 51.85 -2.30
CA LEU A 88 -39.02 51.68 -1.70
C LEU A 88 -39.17 50.24 -1.15
N PRO A 89 -39.97 50.04 -0.10
CA PRO A 89 -39.94 48.82 0.72
C PRO A 89 -40.38 47.55 -0.02
N ASP A 90 -41.28 47.70 -0.99
CA ASP A 90 -41.86 46.62 -1.77
C ASP A 90 -42.33 47.13 -3.15
N GLU A 91 -42.67 46.19 -4.03
CA GLU A 91 -43.11 46.46 -5.40
C GLU A 91 -44.44 47.24 -5.44
N ASP A 92 -45.33 47.02 -4.47
CA ASP A 92 -46.61 47.73 -4.36
C ASP A 92 -46.38 49.22 -4.08
N ALA A 93 -45.44 49.56 -3.20
CA ALA A 93 -45.08 50.95 -2.92
C ALA A 93 -44.52 51.64 -4.16
N VAL A 94 -43.70 50.95 -4.95
CA VAL A 94 -43.14 51.47 -6.22
C VAL A 94 -44.25 51.71 -7.23
N TYR A 95 -45.13 50.73 -7.43
CA TYR A 95 -46.26 50.81 -8.34
C TYR A 95 -47.19 51.97 -7.99
N ASN A 96 -47.54 52.12 -6.72
CA ASN A 96 -48.43 53.19 -6.25
C ASN A 96 -47.77 54.57 -6.38
N ALA A 97 -46.52 54.73 -5.95
CA ALA A 97 -45.78 55.99 -6.06
C ALA A 97 -45.65 56.44 -7.52
N PHE A 98 -45.41 55.49 -8.44
CA PHE A 98 -45.37 55.78 -9.86
C PHE A 98 -46.75 56.16 -10.41
N GLY A 99 -47.78 55.37 -10.11
CA GLY A 99 -49.15 55.57 -10.58
C GLY A 99 -49.75 56.92 -10.18
N GLU A 100 -49.46 57.40 -8.96
CA GLU A 100 -49.93 58.71 -8.48
C GLU A 100 -49.39 59.89 -9.30
N LYS A 101 -48.21 59.74 -9.89
CA LYS A 101 -47.53 60.79 -10.68
C LYS A 101 -47.63 60.56 -12.18
N PHE A 102 -48.15 59.42 -12.61
CA PHE A 102 -48.26 59.02 -14.00
C PHE A 102 -49.20 59.93 -14.79
N ARG A 103 -48.65 60.71 -15.72
CA ARG A 103 -49.39 61.59 -16.63
C ARG A 103 -48.55 61.93 -17.86
N ASP A 104 -49.20 62.36 -18.93
CA ASP A 104 -48.53 62.84 -20.14
C ASP A 104 -47.58 64.01 -19.80
N GLY A 105 -46.32 63.88 -20.20
CA GLY A 105 -45.26 64.85 -19.95
C GLY A 105 -44.67 64.81 -18.54
N ALA A 106 -44.98 63.82 -17.70
CA ALA A 106 -44.35 63.67 -16.40
C ALA A 106 -42.81 63.51 -16.54
N PRO A 107 -41.99 64.33 -15.88
CA PRO A 107 -40.55 64.20 -15.95
C PRO A 107 -40.09 62.95 -15.21
N ILE A 108 -39.07 62.28 -15.71
CA ILE A 108 -38.54 61.03 -15.15
C ILE A 108 -37.01 61.07 -15.08
N ASP A 109 -36.43 60.32 -14.13
CA ASP A 109 -35.03 59.91 -14.19
C ASP A 109 -34.95 58.44 -14.60
N VAL A 110 -33.98 58.12 -15.46
CA VAL A 110 -33.83 56.79 -16.06
C VAL A 110 -32.42 56.30 -15.81
N ASP A 111 -32.30 55.15 -15.15
CA ASP A 111 -31.05 54.39 -15.10
C ASP A 111 -30.97 53.52 -16.38
N PRO A 112 -29.95 53.70 -17.23
CA PRO A 112 -29.81 52.91 -18.44
C PRO A 112 -29.57 51.44 -18.12
N VAL A 113 -29.96 50.57 -19.05
CA VAL A 113 -29.64 49.14 -18.96
C VAL A 113 -28.13 48.95 -18.93
N THR A 114 -27.65 48.30 -17.88
CA THR A 114 -26.25 47.93 -17.71
C THR A 114 -26.10 46.45 -18.06
N VAL A 115 -25.12 46.15 -18.90
CA VAL A 115 -24.78 44.78 -19.30
C VAL A 115 -23.36 44.47 -18.87
N GLU A 116 -23.20 43.42 -18.08
CA GLU A 116 -21.92 42.98 -17.55
C GLU A 116 -21.71 41.49 -17.82
N THR A 117 -20.51 41.11 -18.27
CA THR A 117 -20.18 39.71 -18.57
C THR A 117 -19.29 39.13 -17.49
N VAL A 118 -19.73 38.02 -16.89
CA VAL A 118 -18.96 37.19 -15.98
C VAL A 118 -18.44 35.97 -16.72
N GLN A 119 -17.13 35.74 -16.67
CA GLN A 119 -16.53 34.56 -17.28
C GLN A 119 -16.97 33.30 -16.53
N LEU A 120 -17.49 32.33 -17.27
CA LEU A 120 -17.82 31.01 -16.73
C LEU A 120 -16.59 30.09 -16.83
N PRO A 121 -16.31 29.29 -15.80
CA PRO A 121 -15.25 28.29 -15.86
C PRO A 121 -15.59 27.18 -16.88
N HIS A 122 -14.59 26.49 -17.40
CA HIS A 122 -14.81 25.47 -18.43
C HIS A 122 -15.68 24.30 -17.92
N GLU A 123 -15.63 24.03 -16.61
CA GLU A 123 -16.44 23.00 -15.96
C GLU A 123 -17.93 23.35 -15.89
N ALA A 124 -18.31 24.62 -16.08
CA ALA A 124 -19.69 25.09 -15.96
C ALA A 124 -20.67 24.36 -16.89
N ALA A 125 -20.20 23.89 -18.05
CA ALA A 125 -21.00 23.10 -18.99
C ALA A 125 -21.42 21.72 -18.43
N SER A 126 -20.73 21.24 -17.38
CA SER A 126 -20.99 19.95 -16.74
C SER A 126 -21.71 20.07 -15.39
N TRP A 127 -22.01 21.29 -14.94
CA TRP A 127 -22.69 21.53 -13.68
C TRP A 127 -24.15 21.05 -13.72
N PRO A 128 -24.70 20.67 -12.55
CA PRO A 128 -26.06 20.15 -12.45
C PRO A 128 -27.10 21.24 -12.76
N LEU A 129 -28.33 20.82 -13.08
CA LEU A 129 -29.47 21.71 -13.35
C LEU A 129 -29.79 22.67 -12.20
N SER A 130 -29.38 22.34 -10.96
CA SER A 130 -29.54 23.24 -9.81
C SER A 130 -28.79 24.57 -10.00
N PHE A 131 -27.72 24.59 -10.81
CA PHE A 131 -27.01 25.84 -11.12
C PHE A 131 -27.90 26.82 -11.89
N SER A 132 -28.66 26.34 -12.89
CA SER A 132 -29.60 27.20 -13.61
C SER A 132 -30.75 27.67 -12.71
N GLU A 133 -31.25 26.82 -11.80
CA GLU A 133 -32.28 27.19 -10.84
C GLU A 133 -31.79 28.27 -9.86
N ASP A 134 -30.53 28.16 -9.40
CA ASP A 134 -29.90 29.17 -8.55
C ASP A 134 -29.69 30.50 -9.29
N LEU A 135 -29.35 30.47 -10.58
CA LEU A 135 -29.28 31.67 -11.41
C LEU A 135 -30.65 32.32 -11.58
N ASP A 136 -31.71 31.55 -11.80
CA ASP A 136 -33.08 32.08 -11.89
C ASP A 136 -33.51 32.73 -10.57
N MET A 137 -33.20 32.11 -9.43
CA MET A 137 -33.47 32.68 -8.11
C MET A 137 -32.69 33.98 -7.87
N LEU A 138 -31.42 34.03 -8.27
CA LEU A 138 -30.58 35.23 -8.17
C LEU A 138 -31.11 36.34 -9.08
N ALA A 139 -31.48 36.01 -10.32
CA ALA A 139 -32.05 36.93 -11.28
C ALA A 139 -33.34 37.57 -10.76
N GLY A 140 -34.25 36.74 -10.22
CA GLY A 140 -35.47 37.21 -9.56
C GLY A 140 -35.20 38.10 -8.34
N LYS A 141 -34.24 37.72 -7.49
CA LYS A 141 -33.86 38.50 -6.29
C LYS A 141 -33.38 39.91 -6.63
N PHE A 142 -32.62 40.07 -7.70
CA PHE A 142 -32.08 41.37 -8.11
C PHE A 142 -32.92 42.06 -9.18
N ALA A 143 -34.00 41.42 -9.64
CA ALA A 143 -34.85 41.85 -10.76
C ALA A 143 -34.05 42.15 -12.04
N ILE A 144 -33.05 41.31 -12.32
CA ILE A 144 -32.19 41.37 -13.50
C ILE A 144 -32.51 40.22 -14.46
N ASP A 145 -32.15 40.40 -15.72
CA ASP A 145 -32.13 39.33 -16.71
C ASP A 145 -30.71 38.77 -16.83
N TYR A 146 -30.61 37.53 -17.32
CA TYR A 146 -29.32 36.96 -17.67
C TYR A 146 -29.38 36.16 -18.98
N THR A 147 -28.25 36.02 -19.62
CA THR A 147 -28.09 35.18 -20.81
C THR A 147 -26.73 34.50 -20.77
N ILE A 148 -26.70 33.20 -21.05
CA ILE A 148 -25.44 32.46 -21.19
C ILE A 148 -25.04 32.48 -22.66
N SER A 149 -23.90 33.12 -22.95
CA SER A 149 -23.33 33.23 -24.29
C SER A 149 -21.96 32.54 -24.36
N ARG A 150 -21.33 32.56 -25.53
CA ARG A 150 -19.95 32.06 -25.69
C ARG A 150 -18.92 32.88 -24.92
N LEU A 151 -19.27 34.11 -24.54
CA LEU A 151 -18.39 35.01 -23.79
C LEU A 151 -18.54 34.84 -22.27
N GLY A 152 -19.52 34.07 -21.81
CA GLY A 152 -19.80 33.84 -20.40
C GLY A 152 -21.26 34.09 -20.04
N LEU A 153 -21.50 34.40 -18.77
CA LEU A 153 -22.80 34.80 -18.23
C LEU A 153 -22.95 36.31 -18.34
N GLU A 154 -23.84 36.76 -19.20
CA GLU A 154 -24.21 38.16 -19.37
C GLU A 154 -25.35 38.49 -18.42
N LEU A 155 -25.14 39.48 -17.54
CA LEU A 155 -26.12 40.00 -16.60
C LEU A 155 -26.63 41.35 -17.13
N CYS A 156 -27.93 41.55 -17.16
CA CYS A 156 -28.59 42.72 -17.73
C CYS A 156 -29.58 43.32 -16.72
N GLY A 157 -29.47 44.61 -16.42
CA GLY A 157 -30.40 45.27 -15.49
C GLY A 157 -29.96 46.65 -15.04
N PRO A 158 -30.61 47.23 -14.02
CA PRO A 158 -30.23 48.53 -13.47
C PRO A 158 -28.82 48.48 -12.87
N SER A 159 -28.07 49.56 -13.05
CA SER A 159 -26.68 49.70 -12.61
C SER A 159 -26.52 49.43 -11.12
N ALA A 160 -27.51 49.85 -10.31
CA ALA A 160 -27.54 49.65 -8.87
C ALA A 160 -27.70 48.17 -8.44
N ALA A 161 -28.30 47.33 -9.29
CA ALA A 161 -28.50 45.90 -9.05
C ALA A 161 -27.33 45.05 -9.56
N ILE A 162 -26.63 45.50 -10.61
CA ILE A 162 -25.63 44.68 -11.31
C ILE A 162 -24.42 44.39 -10.44
N GLU A 163 -23.88 45.37 -9.70
CA GLU A 163 -22.70 45.13 -8.85
C GLU A 163 -22.97 44.12 -7.70
N PRO A 164 -24.05 44.25 -6.91
CA PRO A 164 -24.35 43.25 -5.89
C PRO A 164 -24.72 41.89 -6.50
N ALA A 165 -25.44 41.84 -7.62
CA ALA A 165 -25.74 40.60 -8.32
C ALA A 165 -24.48 39.89 -8.80
N LYS A 166 -23.54 40.64 -9.39
CA LYS A 166 -22.23 40.12 -9.85
C LYS A 166 -21.41 39.55 -8.70
N SER A 167 -21.47 40.18 -7.51
CA SER A 167 -20.84 39.65 -6.31
C SER A 167 -21.43 38.29 -5.89
N GLU A 168 -22.76 38.15 -5.92
CA GLU A 168 -23.42 36.88 -5.59
C GLU A 168 -23.20 35.80 -6.65
N VAL A 169 -23.18 36.17 -7.93
CA VAL A 169 -22.82 35.25 -9.02
C VAL A 169 -21.40 34.71 -8.80
N ARG A 170 -20.43 35.54 -8.44
CA ARG A 170 -19.06 35.06 -8.14
C ARG A 170 -19.04 34.03 -7.00
N GLN A 171 -19.81 34.26 -5.94
CA GLN A 171 -19.93 33.30 -4.83
C GLN A 171 -20.57 32.00 -5.28
N LEU A 172 -21.60 32.08 -6.13
CA LEU A 172 -22.26 30.91 -6.72
C LEU A 172 -21.27 30.11 -7.57
N LEU A 173 -20.50 30.79 -8.43
CA LEU A 173 -19.46 30.15 -9.25
C LEU A 173 -18.41 29.47 -8.39
N ASP A 174 -17.94 30.12 -7.32
CA ASP A 174 -16.98 29.53 -6.38
C ASP A 174 -17.56 28.29 -5.69
N PHE A 175 -18.82 28.33 -5.29
CA PHE A 175 -19.52 27.20 -4.69
C PHE A 175 -19.62 26.01 -5.66
N TYR A 176 -20.02 26.22 -6.91
CA TYR A 176 -20.12 25.12 -7.87
C TYR A 176 -18.76 24.62 -8.38
N ALA A 177 -17.75 25.50 -8.46
CA ALA A 177 -16.39 25.12 -8.83
C ALA A 177 -15.69 24.28 -7.74
N HIS A 178 -15.90 24.60 -6.46
CA HIS A 178 -15.15 23.97 -5.36
C HIS A 178 -15.98 23.03 -4.48
N GLY A 179 -17.30 23.22 -4.41
CA GLY A 179 -18.23 22.46 -3.57
C GLY A 179 -18.32 20.99 -3.95
N GLN A 180 -18.32 20.67 -5.25
CA GLN A 180 -18.29 19.29 -5.72
C GLN A 180 -16.97 18.58 -5.38
N SER A 181 -15.85 19.31 -5.37
CA SER A 181 -14.54 18.75 -5.02
C SER A 181 -14.45 18.37 -3.53
N ALA A 182 -15.13 19.08 -2.63
CA ALA A 182 -15.06 18.81 -1.19
C ALA A 182 -15.77 17.50 -0.80
N GLU A 183 -16.96 17.25 -1.34
CA GLU A 183 -17.69 16.00 -1.11
C GLU A 183 -16.96 14.80 -1.75
N GLN A 184 -16.44 14.98 -2.96
CA GLN A 184 -15.70 13.94 -3.65
C GLN A 184 -14.39 13.59 -2.92
N GLN A 185 -13.68 14.58 -2.37
CA GLN A 185 -12.50 14.34 -1.52
C GLN A 185 -12.85 13.60 -0.22
N LYS A 186 -13.97 13.96 0.41
CA LYS A 186 -14.46 13.27 1.62
C LYS A 186 -14.80 11.82 1.31
N GLN A 187 -15.48 11.56 0.19
CA GLN A 187 -15.79 10.21 -0.26
C GLN A 187 -14.52 9.40 -0.53
N LEU A 188 -13.53 10.00 -1.22
CA LEU A 188 -12.24 9.36 -1.49
C LEU A 188 -11.49 8.98 -0.21
N GLN A 189 -11.54 9.81 0.84
CA GLN A 189 -10.93 9.49 2.14
C GLN A 189 -11.63 8.33 2.84
N VAL A 190 -12.96 8.28 2.78
CA VAL A 190 -13.75 7.15 3.32
C VAL A 190 -13.39 5.85 2.60
N ASP A 191 -13.30 5.89 1.27
CA ASP A 191 -12.95 4.72 0.46
C ASP A 191 -11.52 4.24 0.73
N GLN A 192 -10.56 5.17 0.85
CA GLN A 192 -9.18 4.84 1.24
C GLN A 192 -9.11 4.22 2.64
N ALA A 193 -9.84 4.77 3.61
CA ALA A 193 -9.89 4.21 4.96
C ALA A 193 -10.52 2.80 4.97
N ALA A 194 -11.57 2.58 4.18
CA ALA A 194 -12.19 1.27 4.02
C ALA A 194 -11.21 0.25 3.40
N MET A 195 -10.44 0.66 2.39
CA MET A 195 -9.41 -0.16 1.75
C MET A 195 -8.28 -0.52 2.72
N GLN A 196 -7.82 0.44 3.52
CA GLN A 196 -6.80 0.19 4.55
C GLN A 196 -7.29 -0.78 5.63
N LEU A 197 -8.55 -0.62 6.07
CA LEU A 197 -9.15 -1.54 7.05
C LEU A 197 -9.29 -2.96 6.48
N ALA A 198 -9.65 -3.09 5.20
CA ALA A 198 -9.70 -4.39 4.52
C ALA A 198 -8.31 -5.04 4.45
N ALA A 199 -7.26 -4.27 4.10
CA ALA A 199 -5.89 -4.75 4.07
C ALA A 199 -5.40 -5.21 5.46
N GLN A 200 -5.73 -4.46 6.52
CA GLN A 200 -5.40 -4.85 7.90
C GLN A 200 -6.05 -6.18 8.30
N ARG A 201 -7.33 -6.38 7.99
CA ARG A 201 -8.03 -7.64 8.28
C ARG A 201 -7.43 -8.84 7.53
N ILE A 202 -6.99 -8.63 6.29
CA ILE A 202 -6.29 -9.66 5.51
C ILE A 202 -4.95 -10.01 6.17
N ALA A 203 -4.17 -9.00 6.55
CA ALA A 203 -2.88 -9.19 7.22
C ALA A 203 -3.04 -9.91 8.57
N GLU A 204 -4.06 -9.57 9.36
CA GLU A 204 -4.35 -10.26 10.63
C GLU A 204 -4.71 -11.73 10.42
N ARG A 205 -5.52 -12.04 9.40
CA ARG A 205 -5.85 -13.43 9.06
C ARG A 205 -4.59 -14.21 8.69
N GLN A 206 -3.77 -13.66 7.81
CA GLN A 206 -2.50 -14.29 7.40
C GLN A 206 -1.56 -14.50 8.59
N ARG A 207 -1.53 -13.55 9.53
CA ARG A 207 -0.76 -13.70 10.76
C ARG A 207 -1.26 -14.86 11.62
N ARG A 208 -2.58 -15.01 11.81
CA ARG A 208 -3.16 -16.14 12.55
C ARG A 208 -2.86 -17.47 11.86
N GLU A 209 -3.04 -17.53 10.55
CA GLU A 209 -2.70 -18.73 9.75
C GLU A 209 -1.21 -19.08 9.87
N ALA A 210 -0.33 -18.06 9.87
CA ALA A 210 1.10 -18.26 10.07
C ALA A 210 1.44 -18.74 11.51
N GLU A 211 0.78 -18.18 12.53
CA GLU A 211 0.92 -18.61 13.92
C GLU A 211 0.43 -20.06 14.11
N GLU A 212 -0.70 -20.43 13.50
CA GLU A 212 -1.21 -21.81 13.49
C GLU A 212 -0.26 -22.77 12.79
N TYR A 213 0.29 -22.38 11.63
CA TYR A 213 1.31 -23.17 10.92
C TYR A 213 2.57 -23.35 11.76
N ALA A 214 3.06 -22.28 12.40
CA ALA A 214 4.22 -22.34 13.28
C ALA A 214 3.97 -23.26 14.49
N ALA A 215 2.79 -23.19 15.10
CA ALA A 215 2.39 -24.09 16.19
C ALA A 215 2.34 -25.56 15.73
N TRP A 216 1.81 -25.83 14.53
CA TRP A 216 1.77 -27.18 13.97
C TRP A 216 3.18 -27.73 13.67
N GLN A 217 4.09 -26.88 13.18
CA GLN A 217 5.48 -27.25 13.00
C GLN A 217 6.16 -27.63 14.33
N LEU A 218 5.96 -26.82 15.38
CA LEU A 218 6.49 -27.14 16.71
C LEU A 218 5.93 -28.46 17.26
N TYR A 219 4.64 -28.73 17.04
CA TYR A 219 4.03 -30.00 17.42
C TYR A 219 4.69 -31.19 16.72
N LEU A 220 4.91 -31.10 15.40
CA LEU A 220 5.60 -32.16 14.66
C LEU A 220 7.03 -32.36 15.13
N GLN A 221 7.76 -31.28 15.40
CA GLN A 221 9.11 -31.36 15.93
C GLN A 221 9.12 -32.09 17.29
N GLN A 222 8.22 -31.71 18.20
CA GLN A 222 8.11 -32.37 19.50
C GLN A 222 7.78 -33.87 19.35
N MET A 223 6.89 -34.23 18.42
CA MET A 223 6.57 -35.62 18.12
C MET A 223 7.79 -36.40 17.62
N GLN A 224 8.62 -35.79 16.78
CA GLN A 224 9.87 -36.41 16.31
C GLN A 224 10.88 -36.57 17.45
N GLU A 225 11.04 -35.55 18.29
CA GLU A 225 11.96 -35.58 19.43
C GLU A 225 11.55 -36.63 20.46
N THR A 226 10.25 -36.74 20.77
CA THR A 226 9.73 -37.76 21.69
C THR A 226 9.89 -39.17 21.13
N TYR A 227 9.63 -39.36 19.83
CA TYR A 227 9.88 -40.64 19.17
C TYR A 227 11.38 -41.00 19.16
N ALA A 228 12.25 -40.05 18.84
CA ALA A 228 13.69 -40.24 18.87
C ALA A 228 14.19 -40.60 20.28
N ALA A 229 13.70 -39.90 21.31
CA ALA A 229 14.03 -40.18 22.71
C ALA A 229 13.57 -41.60 23.12
N TYR A 230 12.37 -42.03 22.70
CA TYR A 230 11.89 -43.39 22.95
C TYR A 230 12.79 -44.45 22.31
N VAL A 231 13.19 -44.27 21.04
CA VAL A 231 14.07 -45.19 20.33
C VAL A 231 15.45 -45.27 20.99
N ILE A 232 16.03 -44.12 21.38
CA ILE A 232 17.30 -44.07 22.09
C ILE A 232 17.21 -44.79 23.43
N ALA A 233 16.14 -44.55 24.21
CA ALA A 233 15.92 -45.22 25.48
C ALA A 233 15.80 -46.74 25.33
N ALA A 234 15.05 -47.21 24.33
CA ALA A 234 14.91 -48.63 24.03
C ALA A 234 16.26 -49.26 23.64
N GLN A 235 17.07 -48.57 22.82
CA GLN A 235 18.40 -49.03 22.44
C GLN A 235 19.34 -49.11 23.66
N GLN A 236 19.31 -48.10 24.53
CA GLN A 236 20.11 -48.10 25.77
C GLN A 236 19.71 -49.24 26.70
N GLN A 237 18.41 -49.51 26.87
CA GLN A 237 17.93 -50.64 27.66
C GLN A 237 18.41 -51.98 27.08
N ALA A 238 18.31 -52.17 25.76
CA ALA A 238 18.82 -53.36 25.10
C ALA A 238 20.34 -53.51 25.28
N ALA A 239 21.10 -52.42 25.14
CA ALA A 239 22.55 -52.42 25.36
C ALA A 239 22.91 -52.76 26.82
N GLN A 240 22.17 -52.23 27.80
CA GLN A 240 22.33 -52.56 29.21
C GLN A 240 22.05 -54.05 29.49
N GLN A 241 20.97 -54.60 28.92
CA GLN A 241 20.65 -56.02 29.04
C GLN A 241 21.75 -56.90 28.45
N TYR A 242 22.26 -56.54 27.26
CA TYR A 242 23.35 -57.25 26.62
C TYR A 242 24.65 -57.20 27.44
N ALA A 243 25.01 -56.02 27.95
CA ALA A 243 26.17 -55.85 28.83
C ALA A 243 26.05 -56.67 30.12
N MET A 244 24.86 -56.72 30.73
CA MET A 244 24.60 -57.54 31.92
C MET A 244 24.73 -59.03 31.63
N GLN A 245 24.24 -59.49 30.48
CA GLN A 245 24.37 -60.89 30.06
C GLN A 245 25.83 -61.28 29.83
N GLN A 246 26.62 -60.40 29.20
CA GLN A 246 28.06 -60.62 29.04
C GLN A 246 28.79 -60.66 30.39
N ALA A 247 28.47 -59.74 31.30
CA ALA A 247 29.09 -59.70 32.64
C ALA A 247 28.81 -61.00 33.41
N MET A 248 27.58 -61.52 33.34
CA MET A 248 27.22 -62.81 33.94
C MET A 248 27.99 -63.98 33.32
N GLN A 249 28.14 -64.00 32.00
CA GLN A 249 28.92 -65.03 31.31
C GLN A 249 30.41 -64.99 31.72
N GLN A 250 30.99 -63.79 31.83
CA GLN A 250 32.35 -63.62 32.33
C GLN A 250 32.50 -64.08 33.77
N GLN A 251 31.54 -63.76 34.64
CA GLN A 251 31.57 -64.22 36.03
C GLN A 251 31.52 -65.74 36.12
N MET A 252 30.67 -66.39 35.32
CA MET A 252 30.57 -67.84 35.28
C MET A 252 31.88 -68.48 34.75
N TYR A 253 32.48 -67.89 33.72
CA TYR A 253 33.79 -68.31 33.21
C TYR A 253 34.90 -68.19 34.26
N GLN A 254 34.94 -67.08 35.00
CA GLN A 254 35.89 -66.89 36.11
C GLN A 254 35.68 -67.89 37.24
N GLN A 255 34.43 -68.19 37.59
CA GLN A 255 34.11 -69.19 38.62
C GLN A 255 34.56 -70.59 38.19
N GLN A 256 34.38 -70.95 36.92
CA GLN A 256 34.84 -72.23 36.36
C GLN A 256 36.37 -72.34 36.39
N LEU A 257 37.09 -71.26 36.04
CA LEU A 257 38.55 -71.19 36.16
C LEU A 257 39.01 -71.37 37.62
N ALA A 258 38.38 -70.68 38.56
CA ALA A 258 38.70 -70.79 39.98
C ALA A 258 38.45 -72.23 40.51
N ALA A 259 37.34 -72.86 40.10
CA ALA A 259 37.03 -74.23 40.46
C ALA A 259 38.06 -75.23 39.90
N GLN A 260 38.51 -75.06 38.65
CA GLN A 260 39.59 -75.88 38.08
C GLN A 260 40.90 -75.69 38.85
N GLN A 261 41.27 -74.47 39.21
CA GLN A 261 42.48 -74.21 40.01
C GLN A 261 42.40 -74.87 41.38
N GLN A 262 41.24 -74.80 42.04
CA GLN A 262 41.00 -75.47 43.32
C GLN A 262 41.06 -76.99 43.18
N ALA A 263 40.44 -77.57 42.15
CA ALA A 263 40.50 -79.01 41.87
C ALA A 263 41.94 -79.48 41.57
N ALA A 264 42.70 -78.71 40.78
CA ALA A 264 44.10 -78.98 40.51
C ALA A 264 44.95 -78.88 41.80
N ALA A 265 44.71 -77.90 42.65
CA ALA A 265 45.37 -77.77 43.95
C ALA A 265 45.05 -78.95 44.89
N GLN A 266 43.79 -79.40 44.92
CA GLN A 266 43.37 -80.58 45.67
C GLN A 266 44.03 -81.85 45.13
N GLN A 267 44.07 -82.05 43.81
CA GLN A 267 44.79 -83.17 43.18
C GLN A 267 46.29 -83.11 43.49
N ARG A 268 46.91 -81.92 43.46
CA ARG A 268 48.32 -81.72 43.82
C ARG A 268 48.59 -82.04 45.29
N ALA A 269 47.68 -81.68 46.19
CA ALA A 269 47.74 -82.02 47.62
C ALA A 269 47.54 -83.52 47.87
N GLN A 270 46.62 -84.17 47.14
CA GLN A 270 46.41 -85.63 47.23
C GLN A 270 47.60 -86.42 46.68
N MET A 271 48.21 -85.98 45.57
CA MET A 271 49.45 -86.54 45.02
C MET A 271 50.64 -86.34 45.98
N ALA A 272 50.67 -85.23 46.72
CA ALA A 272 51.66 -84.99 47.78
C ALA A 272 51.41 -85.87 49.04
N ALA A 273 50.16 -86.23 49.34
CA ALA A 273 49.80 -87.07 50.49
C ALA A 273 50.00 -88.59 50.23
N GLN A 274 49.91 -89.05 48.97
CA GLN A 274 50.20 -90.45 48.61
C GLN A 274 51.70 -90.79 48.57
N HIS A 275 52.57 -89.80 48.38
CA HIS A 275 54.01 -89.96 48.54
C HIS A 275 54.46 -89.56 49.95
N GLY A 276 54.23 -90.45 50.92
CA GLY A 276 54.85 -90.38 52.23
C GLY A 276 56.34 -90.67 52.14
N GLN A 277 57.17 -89.63 52.09
CA GLN A 277 58.53 -89.50 52.64
C GLN A 277 59.23 -88.30 52.00
N ALA A 278 59.73 -87.39 52.85
CA ALA A 278 60.80 -86.48 52.46
C ALA A 278 62.12 -87.26 52.37
N PRO A 279 62.89 -87.12 51.28
CA PRO A 279 64.32 -87.32 51.33
C PRO A 279 65.03 -85.96 51.20
N MET A 280 65.96 -85.72 52.11
CA MET A 280 67.13 -84.90 51.80
C MET A 280 67.80 -85.48 50.54
N ARG A 281 68.01 -84.63 49.53
CA ARG A 281 69.09 -84.81 48.55
C ARG A 281 69.83 -83.49 48.41
N GLN A 282 71.11 -83.54 48.73
CA GLN A 282 72.08 -82.48 48.53
C GLN A 282 72.14 -82.10 47.03
N ALA A 283 72.39 -80.82 46.77
CA ALA A 283 72.41 -80.17 45.47
C ALA A 283 73.33 -80.84 44.42
N PRO A 284 73.05 -80.70 43.12
CA PRO A 284 74.08 -80.41 42.15
C PRO A 284 74.27 -78.89 42.08
N ALA A 285 75.50 -78.47 42.35
CA ALA A 285 76.02 -77.21 41.84
C ALA A 285 75.91 -77.18 40.30
N GLN A 286 75.92 -75.96 39.76
CA GLN A 286 76.04 -75.56 38.33
C GLN A 286 74.72 -75.13 37.69
N ASP A 287 74.51 -73.80 37.59
CA ASP A 287 74.10 -73.10 36.34
C ASP A 287 73.84 -71.60 36.61
N ASP A 288 74.87 -70.87 37.08
CA ASP A 288 74.84 -69.40 37.24
C ASP A 288 75.55 -68.67 36.09
N TRP A 289 75.62 -69.30 34.90
CA TRP A 289 76.20 -68.68 33.71
C TRP A 289 75.11 -67.98 32.89
N VAL A 290 75.23 -66.66 32.71
CA VAL A 290 74.39 -65.86 31.82
C VAL A 290 75.16 -65.46 30.58
N SER A 291 74.50 -65.53 29.42
CA SER A 291 75.03 -65.06 28.14
C SER A 291 74.76 -63.56 28.00
N CYS A 292 75.82 -62.76 27.86
CA CYS A 292 75.75 -61.34 27.59
C CYS A 292 76.41 -61.02 26.24
N CYS A 293 75.93 -59.98 25.55
CA CYS A 293 76.51 -59.54 24.28
C CYS A 293 77.32 -58.26 24.49
N THR A 294 78.48 -58.14 23.85
CA THR A 294 79.18 -56.85 23.74
C THR A 294 78.36 -55.87 22.87
N PRO A 295 78.59 -54.55 22.98
CA PRO A 295 77.98 -53.56 22.08
C PRO A 295 78.25 -53.80 20.58
N GLN A 296 79.25 -54.62 20.26
CA GLN A 296 79.62 -55.06 18.92
C GLN A 296 79.01 -56.41 18.51
N GLY A 297 78.12 -56.99 19.35
CA GLY A 297 77.30 -58.16 19.02
C GLY A 297 77.95 -59.53 19.24
N GLN A 298 79.11 -59.62 19.91
CA GLN A 298 79.71 -60.93 20.22
C GLN A 298 79.25 -61.45 21.59
N PRO A 299 78.77 -62.70 21.70
CA PRO A 299 78.33 -63.29 22.96
C PRO A 299 79.52 -63.75 23.82
N TYR A 300 79.49 -63.44 25.12
CA TYR A 300 80.37 -64.02 26.14
C TYR A 300 79.54 -64.51 27.33
N TYR A 301 80.04 -65.53 28.03
CA TYR A 301 79.36 -66.15 29.17
C TYR A 301 79.97 -65.61 30.47
N TYR A 302 79.12 -65.11 31.37
CA TYR A 302 79.51 -64.57 32.67
C TYR A 302 78.93 -65.42 33.79
N ASN A 303 79.78 -65.90 34.70
CA ASN A 303 79.35 -66.63 35.88
C ASN A 303 79.03 -65.66 37.02
N GLN A 304 77.76 -65.50 37.37
CA GLN A 304 77.34 -64.57 38.42
C GLN A 304 77.86 -64.94 39.82
N ARG A 305 78.31 -66.18 40.02
CA ARG A 305 78.80 -66.66 41.32
C ARG A 305 80.32 -66.48 41.49
N THR A 306 81.12 -66.55 40.43
CA THR A 306 82.59 -66.44 40.50
C THR A 306 83.14 -65.13 39.95
N GLY A 307 82.34 -64.35 39.20
CA GLY A 307 82.80 -63.11 38.56
C GLY A 307 83.68 -63.33 37.33
N GLU A 308 83.80 -64.57 36.85
CA GLU A 308 84.64 -64.95 35.72
C GLU A 308 83.87 -64.83 34.39
N ALA A 309 84.55 -64.32 33.36
CA ALA A 309 84.03 -64.22 32.00
C ALA A 309 84.78 -65.19 31.07
N SER A 310 84.04 -65.99 30.30
CA SER A 310 84.59 -66.93 29.31
C SER A 310 83.99 -66.70 27.93
N TRP A 311 84.83 -66.81 26.91
CA TRP A 311 84.44 -66.74 25.49
C TRP A 311 84.06 -68.12 24.91
N THR A 312 84.12 -69.18 25.72
CA THR A 312 83.86 -70.58 25.32
C THR A 312 82.72 -71.16 26.19
N PRO A 313 81.63 -71.70 25.60
CA PRO A 313 80.45 -72.13 26.34
C PRO A 313 80.70 -73.38 27.21
N PRO A 314 80.35 -73.36 28.51
CA PRO A 314 80.31 -74.57 29.33
C PRO A 314 79.09 -75.46 28.98
N PRO A 315 79.16 -76.80 29.21
CA PRO A 315 78.09 -77.73 28.83
C PRO A 315 76.83 -77.48 29.66
N GLY A 316 75.76 -76.96 29.04
CA GLY A 316 74.47 -76.76 29.72
C GLY A 316 73.75 -75.43 29.44
N ALA A 317 74.36 -74.45 28.77
CA ALA A 317 73.73 -73.13 28.58
C ALA A 317 72.49 -73.17 27.66
N HIS A 318 71.32 -72.76 28.17
CA HIS A 318 70.08 -72.61 27.41
C HIS A 318 69.91 -71.17 26.89
N CYS A 319 69.77 -70.98 25.57
CA CYS A 319 69.44 -69.70 24.94
C CYS A 319 67.92 -69.45 24.98
N ARG A 320 67.48 -68.25 25.43
CA ARG A 320 66.09 -67.78 25.27
C ARG A 320 66.02 -66.66 24.22
N PRO A 321 65.35 -66.82 23.07
CA PRO A 321 65.19 -65.75 22.09
C PRO A 321 63.97 -64.87 22.41
N GLY A 322 64.20 -63.56 22.54
CA GLY A 322 63.17 -62.51 22.55
C GLY A 322 63.25 -61.68 21.26
N GLY A 323 62.12 -61.52 20.56
CA GLY A 323 62.12 -60.72 19.32
C GLY A 323 60.81 -60.65 18.50
N ALA A 324 59.61 -60.85 19.08
CA ALA A 324 58.36 -60.86 18.30
C ALA A 324 57.14 -60.13 18.92
N ALA A 325 57.32 -59.29 19.95
CA ALA A 325 56.19 -58.67 20.67
C ALA A 325 55.92 -57.19 20.32
N TYR A 326 56.82 -56.48 19.62
CA TYR A 326 56.68 -55.03 19.40
C TYR A 326 55.87 -54.66 18.14
N GLY A 327 55.82 -55.54 17.12
CA GLY A 327 55.11 -55.26 15.85
C GLY A 327 53.58 -55.37 15.93
N GLN A 328 53.06 -56.26 16.78
CA GLN A 328 51.61 -56.50 16.88
C GLN A 328 50.88 -55.39 17.66
N ALA A 329 51.54 -54.77 18.65
CA ALA A 329 50.96 -53.68 19.43
C ALA A 329 50.84 -52.37 18.62
N GLN A 330 51.80 -52.06 17.75
CA GLN A 330 51.72 -50.90 16.84
C GLN A 330 50.64 -51.08 15.77
N GLN A 331 50.45 -52.31 15.26
CA GLN A 331 49.43 -52.58 14.25
C GLN A 331 48.00 -52.50 14.82
N GLN A 332 47.78 -52.92 16.07
CA GLN A 332 46.49 -52.76 16.76
C GLN A 332 46.16 -51.30 17.08
N LEU A 333 47.13 -50.47 17.47
CA LEU A 333 46.89 -49.03 17.67
C LEU A 333 46.54 -48.30 16.36
N ALA A 334 47.21 -48.63 15.25
CA ALA A 334 46.92 -48.05 13.94
C ALA A 334 45.52 -48.43 13.43
N GLN A 335 45.12 -49.69 13.60
CA GLN A 335 43.77 -50.16 13.25
C GLN A 335 42.70 -49.51 14.13
N THR A 336 42.97 -49.32 15.43
CA THR A 336 42.02 -48.66 16.35
C THR A 336 41.84 -47.18 16.02
N GLN A 337 42.92 -46.48 15.65
CA GLN A 337 42.83 -45.08 15.20
C GLN A 337 42.11 -44.96 13.85
N GLN A 338 42.32 -45.87 12.90
CA GLN A 338 41.56 -45.90 11.64
C GLN A 338 40.07 -46.18 11.87
N ALA A 339 39.72 -47.10 12.78
CA ALA A 339 38.34 -47.39 13.12
C ALA A 339 37.63 -46.19 13.77
N GLN A 340 38.33 -45.45 14.65
CA GLN A 340 37.79 -44.21 15.22
C GLN A 340 37.63 -43.09 14.18
N ALA A 341 38.59 -42.94 13.25
CA ALA A 341 38.49 -41.97 12.17
C ALA A 341 37.34 -42.27 11.21
N GLN A 342 37.12 -43.55 10.87
CA GLN A 342 35.98 -43.97 10.06
C GLN A 342 34.64 -43.75 10.78
N MET A 343 34.59 -43.96 12.10
CA MET A 343 33.40 -43.71 12.90
C MET A 343 33.06 -42.21 13.00
N GLN A 344 34.07 -41.35 13.14
CA GLN A 344 33.89 -39.89 13.10
C GLN A 344 33.43 -39.42 11.71
N HIS A 345 34.02 -39.95 10.64
CA HIS A 345 33.60 -39.63 9.27
C HIS A 345 32.18 -40.11 8.96
N ALA A 346 31.76 -41.27 9.51
CA ALA A 346 30.39 -41.77 9.39
C ALA A 346 29.37 -40.91 10.16
N GLN A 347 29.71 -40.43 11.37
CA GLN A 347 28.88 -39.48 12.10
C GLN A 347 28.74 -38.14 11.36
N GLN A 348 29.83 -37.64 10.77
CA GLN A 348 29.82 -36.39 10.03
C GLN A 348 29.01 -36.50 8.72
N ALA A 349 29.08 -37.65 8.04
CA ALA A 349 28.25 -37.97 6.87
C ALA A 349 26.77 -38.11 7.22
N GLN A 350 26.42 -38.67 8.37
CA GLN A 350 25.03 -38.74 8.85
C GLN A 350 24.47 -37.34 9.16
N MET A 351 25.27 -36.43 9.71
CA MET A 351 24.86 -35.02 9.91
C MET A 351 24.68 -34.27 8.58
N TRP A 352 25.51 -34.54 7.57
CA TRP A 352 25.35 -33.93 6.23
C TRP A 352 24.14 -34.48 5.47
N ALA A 353 23.84 -35.78 5.62
CA ALA A 353 22.67 -36.42 5.02
C ALA A 353 21.34 -35.94 5.64
N ALA A 354 21.31 -35.67 6.96
CA ALA A 354 20.16 -35.05 7.61
C ALA A 354 19.87 -33.63 7.09
N GLY A 355 20.91 -32.88 6.71
CA GLY A 355 20.76 -31.56 6.06
C GLY A 355 20.23 -31.62 4.62
N GLN A 356 20.49 -32.71 3.88
CA GLN A 356 20.04 -32.88 2.49
C GLN A 356 18.60 -33.42 2.38
N TYR A 357 18.11 -34.18 3.37
CA TYR A 357 16.72 -34.66 3.39
C TYR A 357 15.67 -33.53 3.53
N GLY A 358 16.05 -32.39 4.09
CA GLY A 358 15.21 -31.19 4.12
C GLY A 358 15.04 -30.49 2.77
N GLN A 359 15.97 -30.70 1.83
CA GLN A 359 15.96 -30.02 0.53
C GLN A 359 15.22 -30.82 -0.57
N GLN A 360 15.09 -32.14 -0.43
CA GLN A 360 14.40 -32.98 -1.43
C GLN A 360 12.88 -33.08 -1.25
N GLN A 361 12.32 -32.89 -0.04
CA GLN A 361 10.86 -32.87 0.12
C GLN A 361 10.19 -31.59 -0.43
N ALA A 362 10.95 -30.50 -0.58
CA ALA A 362 10.47 -29.25 -1.18
C ALA A 362 10.25 -29.33 -2.70
N GLN A 363 10.74 -30.39 -3.37
CA GLN A 363 10.58 -30.57 -4.83
C GLN A 363 9.49 -31.57 -5.22
N GLN A 364 8.93 -32.35 -4.27
CA GLN A 364 7.90 -33.36 -4.58
C GLN A 364 6.47 -32.85 -4.40
N TYR A 365 6.24 -31.77 -3.66
CA TYR A 365 4.92 -31.13 -3.53
C TYR A 365 4.94 -29.75 -4.23
N GLY A 366 4.48 -29.74 -5.48
CA GLY A 366 4.49 -28.55 -6.34
C GLY A 366 3.40 -27.51 -6.00
N TYR A 367 3.88 -26.29 -5.72
CA TYR A 367 3.38 -24.95 -6.15
C TYR A 367 1.96 -24.47 -5.72
N PRO A 368 1.73 -23.14 -5.55
CA PRO A 368 2.34 -22.06 -6.34
C PRO A 368 2.99 -20.90 -5.57
N SER A 369 4.20 -20.56 -6.02
CA SER A 369 4.76 -19.21 -5.96
C SER A 369 4.05 -18.33 -7.00
N GLN A 370 3.44 -17.24 -6.56
CA GLN A 370 3.11 -16.10 -7.41
C GLN A 370 4.12 -14.98 -7.14
N PRO A 371 4.73 -14.36 -8.17
CA PRO A 371 5.58 -13.19 -8.00
C PRO A 371 4.72 -11.93 -7.88
N TRP A 372 4.86 -11.20 -6.77
CA TRP A 372 4.35 -9.85 -6.62
C TRP A 372 5.46 -8.86 -7.00
N TYR A 373 5.27 -8.14 -8.11
CA TYR A 373 5.76 -6.79 -8.35
C TYR A 373 4.65 -5.98 -9.01
#